data_AF-A0A965UZH7-F1
#
_entry.id   AF-A0A965UZH7-F1
#
_cell.length_a   1.000
_cell.length_b   1.000
_cell.length_c   1.000
_cell.angle_alpha   90.00
_cell.angle_beta   90.00
_cell.angle_gamma   90.00
#
_symmetry.space_group_name_H-M   'P 1'
#
loop_
_entity.id
_entity.type
_entity.pdbx_description
1 polymer ?
#
loop_
_entity_poly.entity_id
_entity_poly.type
_entity_poly.pdbx_seq_one_letter_code
_entity_poly.pdbx_strand_id
1 'polypeptide(L)'
;AEARKAEADRMRQRAKRDQAVADWFRSHVLRVMQSEGMKKLETSRWRVTLAMPGGKQALEIVDAIPDAYYREVVTREIDKDAIRAALEGGATLPFARLVEKQPTLRIS
;
A
#
# COMPACT_ATOMS: atom_id res chain seq x y z
N ALA A 1 7.31 -9.43 28.49
CA ALA A 1 7.19 -9.02 27.07
C ALA A 1 6.67 -7.58 26.94
N GLU A 2 5.71 -7.17 27.77
CA GLU A 2 5.03 -5.87 27.70
C GLU A 2 5.94 -4.65 27.87
N ALA A 3 6.90 -4.68 28.81
CA ALA A 3 7.84 -3.56 28.99
C ALA A 3 8.69 -3.27 27.73
N ARG A 4 9.07 -4.32 26.99
CA ARG A 4 9.79 -4.17 25.71
C ARG A 4 8.88 -3.62 24.60
N LYS A 5 7.60 -3.98 24.62
CA LYS A 5 6.59 -3.45 23.68
C LYS A 5 6.35 -1.96 23.93
N ALA A 6 6.19 -1.55 25.20
CA ALA A 6 6.02 -0.15 25.57
C ALA A 6 7.22 0.72 25.15
N GLU A 7 8.44 0.22 25.35
CA GLU A 7 9.65 0.92 24.91
C GLU A 7 9.75 1.03 23.38
N ALA A 8 9.43 -0.05 22.65
CA ALA A 8 9.37 -0.03 21.19
C ALA A 8 8.35 0.99 20.68
N ASP A 9 7.17 1.06 21.31
CA ASP A 9 6.13 2.01 20.94
C ASP A 9 6.54 3.46 21.24
N ARG A 10 7.23 3.71 22.34
CA ARG A 10 7.81 5.03 22.65
C ARG A 10 8.79 5.48 21.57
N MET A 11 9.71 4.60 21.16
CA MET A 11 10.69 4.90 20.12
C MET A 11 10.03 5.14 18.76
N ARG A 12 9.03 4.33 18.39
CA ARG A 12 8.22 4.54 17.17
C ARG A 12 7.52 5.89 17.18
N GLN A 13 6.92 6.27 18.30
CA GLN A 13 6.25 7.57 18.41
C GLN A 13 7.21 8.74 18.28
N ARG A 14 8.43 8.64 18.81
CA ARG A 14 9.47 9.67 18.62
C ARG A 14 9.87 9.77 17.15
N ALA A 15 10.21 8.65 16.51
CA ALA A 15 10.52 8.63 15.09
C ALA A 15 9.39 9.20 14.22
N LYS A 16 8.13 8.90 14.55
CA LYS A 16 6.96 9.44 13.85
C LYS A 16 6.85 10.96 14.00
N ARG A 17 7.16 11.52 15.17
CA ARG A 17 7.16 12.98 15.39
C ARG A 17 8.26 13.65 14.57
N ASP A 18 9.47 13.09 14.59
CA ASP A 18 10.60 13.64 13.84
C ASP A 18 10.31 13.60 12.32
N GLN A 19 9.73 12.50 11.83
CA GLN A 19 9.31 12.39 10.44
C GLN A 19 8.24 13.42 10.08
N ALA A 20 7.23 13.62 10.94
CA ALA A 20 6.17 14.59 10.70
C ALA A 20 6.71 16.04 10.61
N VAL A 21 7.69 16.39 11.45
CA VAL A 21 8.36 17.69 11.39
C VAL A 21 9.15 17.83 10.09
N ALA A 22 9.90 16.80 9.69
CA ALA A 22 10.63 16.80 8.42
C ALA A 22 9.70 16.92 7.20
N ASP A 23 8.56 16.23 7.20
CA ASP A 23 7.56 16.30 6.14
C ASP A 23 6.92 17.69 6.09
N TRP A 24 6.63 18.30 7.25
CA TRP A 24 6.14 19.68 7.32
C TRP A 24 7.13 20.66 6.68
N PHE A 25 8.41 20.61 7.05
CA PHE A 25 9.44 21.46 6.44
C PHE A 25 9.56 21.23 4.93
N ARG A 26 9.54 19.98 4.48
CA ARG A 26 9.59 19.64 3.05
C ARG A 26 8.41 20.24 2.29
N SER A 27 7.20 20.12 2.83
CA SER A 27 5.99 20.69 2.23
C SER A 27 6.05 22.21 2.15
N HIS A 28 6.60 22.86 3.18
CA HIS A 28 6.74 24.31 3.24
C HIS A 28 7.75 24.81 2.20
N VAL A 29 8.93 24.19 2.13
CA VAL A 29 9.95 24.51 1.13
C VAL A 29 9.43 24.29 -0.29
N LEU A 30 8.73 23.18 -0.53
CA LEU A 30 8.09 22.90 -1.82
C LEU A 30 7.12 24.02 -2.21
N ARG A 31 6.23 24.43 -1.29
CA ARG A 31 5.26 25.49 -1.54
C ARG A 31 5.92 26.81 -1.91
N VAL A 32 6.97 27.21 -1.18
CA VAL A 32 7.71 28.45 -1.46
C VAL A 32 8.45 28.36 -2.80
N MET A 33 9.10 27.23 -3.09
CA MET A 33 9.78 27.03 -4.38
C MET A 33 8.79 27.08 -5.55
N GLN A 34 7.58 26.54 -5.38
CA GLN A 34 6.51 26.61 -6.38
C GLN A 34 5.98 28.04 -6.57
N SER A 35 5.71 28.77 -5.48
CA SER A 35 5.17 30.14 -5.57
C SER A 35 6.13 31.12 -6.24
N GLU A 36 7.43 30.96 -5.98
CA GLU A 36 8.49 31.79 -6.54
C GLU A 36 8.99 31.30 -7.91
N GLY A 37 8.43 30.21 -8.44
CA GLY A 37 8.88 29.61 -9.71
C GLY A 37 10.31 29.04 -9.68
N MET A 38 10.88 28.83 -8.50
CA MET A 38 12.23 28.33 -8.31
C MET A 38 12.29 26.81 -8.59
N LYS A 39 13.01 26.43 -9.64
CA LYS A 39 13.26 25.01 -9.97
C LYS A 39 14.37 24.38 -9.12
N LYS A 40 15.25 25.21 -8.56
CA LYS A 40 16.46 24.78 -7.85
C LYS A 40 16.82 25.81 -6.78
N LEU A 41 17.22 25.33 -5.61
CA LEU A 41 17.76 26.11 -4.51
C LEU A 41 19.14 25.55 -4.16
N GLU A 42 20.18 26.37 -4.29
CA GLU A 42 21.55 26.02 -3.92
C GLU A 42 22.03 26.89 -2.77
N THR A 43 22.57 26.24 -1.75
CA THR A 43 23.25 26.85 -0.61
C THR A 43 24.66 26.28 -0.52
N SER A 44 25.52 26.86 0.31
CA SER A 44 26.90 26.37 0.51
C SER A 44 26.98 24.91 0.95
N ARG A 45 25.96 24.40 1.64
CA ARG A 45 25.93 23.04 2.20
C ARG A 45 24.95 22.10 1.51
N TRP A 46 23.92 22.62 0.83
CA TRP A 46 22.80 21.81 0.33
C TRP A 46 22.31 22.29 -1.04
N ARG A 47 21.86 21.33 -1.84
CA ARG A 47 21.14 21.54 -3.10
C ARG A 47 19.77 20.90 -3.00
N VAL A 48 18.72 21.66 -3.28
CA VAL A 48 17.34 21.19 -3.38
C VAL A 48 16.86 21.44 -4.81
N THR A 49 16.34 20.40 -5.46
CA THR A 49 15.78 20.51 -6.82
C THR A 49 14.32 20.11 -6.76
N LEU A 50 13.46 20.91 -7.38
CA LEU A 50 12.06 20.54 -7.56
C LEU A 50 11.98 19.53 -8.71
N ALA A 51 11.74 18.28 -8.35
CA ALA A 51 11.58 17.19 -9.31
C ALA A 51 10.10 16.79 -9.36
N MET A 52 9.63 16.46 -10.56
CA MET A 52 8.35 15.79 -10.72
C MET A 52 8.54 14.31 -10.33
N PRO A 53 7.55 13.68 -9.67
CA PRO A 53 7.57 12.24 -9.45
C PRO A 53 7.81 11.52 -10.78
N GLY A 54 8.72 10.56 -10.78
CA GLY A 54 8.90 9.67 -11.93
C GLY A 54 7.66 8.81 -12.15
N GLY A 55 7.47 8.34 -13.38
CA GLY A 55 6.32 7.53 -13.77
C GLY A 55 5.43 8.22 -14.80
N LYS A 56 4.36 7.55 -15.20
CA LYS A 56 3.37 8.14 -16.10
C LYS A 56 2.53 9.14 -15.30
N GLN A 57 2.28 10.30 -15.90
CA GLN A 57 1.34 11.27 -15.36
C GLN A 57 -0.01 10.58 -15.12
N ALA A 58 -0.67 10.90 -14.01
CA ALA A 58 -2.00 10.39 -13.72
C ALA A 58 -2.96 10.79 -14.86
N LEU A 59 -3.72 9.82 -15.35
CA LEU A 59 -4.75 10.05 -16.36
C LEU A 59 -6.08 10.31 -15.63
N GLU A 60 -6.62 11.51 -15.81
CA GLU A 60 -7.97 11.85 -15.36
C GLU A 60 -8.97 11.57 -16.48
N ILE A 61 -10.03 10.82 -16.18
CA ILE A 61 -11.10 10.51 -17.13
C ILE A 61 -12.26 11.44 -16.79
N VAL A 62 -12.49 12.44 -17.64
CA VAL A 62 -13.45 13.52 -17.40
C VAL A 62 -14.85 13.18 -17.92
N ASP A 63 -14.94 12.31 -18.92
CA ASP A 63 -16.17 12.00 -19.66
C ASP A 63 -16.36 10.50 -19.91
N ALA A 64 -17.48 10.15 -20.57
CA ALA A 64 -17.78 8.79 -20.99
C ALA A 64 -16.67 8.22 -21.88
N ILE A 65 -16.18 7.03 -21.51
CA ILE A 65 -15.11 6.32 -22.20
C ILE A 65 -15.74 5.53 -23.37
N PRO A 66 -15.24 5.66 -24.61
CA PRO A 66 -15.64 4.79 -25.70
C PRO A 66 -15.25 3.32 -25.45
N ASP A 67 -16.08 2.38 -25.93
CA ASP A 67 -15.89 0.93 -25.76
C ASP A 67 -14.48 0.45 -26.17
N ALA A 68 -13.85 1.12 -27.13
CA ALA A 68 -12.49 0.83 -27.61
C ALA A 68 -11.37 0.96 -26.55
N TYR A 69 -11.61 1.65 -25.43
CA TYR A 69 -10.61 1.84 -24.37
C TYR A 69 -10.85 0.96 -23.14
N TYR A 70 -11.89 0.11 -23.18
CA TYR A 70 -12.10 -0.89 -22.13
C TYR A 70 -11.25 -2.12 -22.40
N ARG A 71 -10.68 -2.66 -21.32
CA ARG A 71 -10.03 -3.97 -21.34
C ARG A 71 -10.89 -4.93 -20.54
N GLU A 72 -11.29 -6.02 -21.16
CA GLU A 72 -11.93 -7.12 -20.44
C GLU A 72 -10.92 -7.83 -19.54
N VAL A 73 -11.24 -7.89 -18.24
CA VAL A 73 -10.47 -8.62 -17.24
C VAL A 73 -11.32 -9.77 -16.73
N VAL A 74 -11.02 -10.98 -17.21
CA VAL A 74 -11.66 -12.21 -16.73
C VAL A 74 -10.86 -12.75 -15.55
N THR A 75 -11.29 -12.44 -14.34
CA THR A 75 -10.72 -13.02 -13.12
C THR A 75 -11.34 -14.38 -12.87
N ARG A 76 -10.53 -15.44 -12.86
CA ARG A 76 -10.94 -16.78 -12.44
C ARG A 76 -10.53 -16.98 -11.00
N GLU A 77 -11.50 -16.96 -10.11
CA GLU A 77 -11.29 -17.29 -8.71
C GLU A 77 -11.65 -18.75 -8.46
N ILE A 78 -10.92 -19.39 -7.55
CA ILE A 78 -11.21 -20.74 -7.13
C ILE A 78 -12.44 -20.69 -6.23
N ASP A 79 -13.53 -21.28 -6.69
CA ASP A 79 -14.71 -21.50 -5.86
C ASP A 79 -14.45 -22.64 -4.86
N LYS A 80 -13.95 -22.27 -3.69
CA LYS A 80 -13.63 -23.22 -2.62
C LYS A 80 -14.89 -23.85 -2.01
N ASP A 81 -16.03 -23.20 -2.12
CA ASP A 81 -17.29 -23.70 -1.56
C ASP A 81 -17.90 -24.76 -2.48
N ALA A 82 -17.87 -24.56 -3.80
CA ALA A 82 -18.22 -25.59 -4.78
C ALA A 82 -17.28 -26.81 -4.68
N ILE A 83 -15.97 -26.58 -4.53
CA ILE A 83 -15.00 -27.67 -4.33
C ILE A 83 -15.28 -28.42 -3.03
N ARG A 84 -15.60 -27.71 -1.93
CA ARG A 84 -15.96 -28.34 -0.66
C ARG A 84 -17.27 -29.13 -0.78
N ALA A 85 -18.31 -28.57 -1.38
CA ALA A 85 -19.59 -29.24 -1.58
C ALA A 85 -19.44 -30.52 -2.42
N ALA A 86 -18.59 -30.51 -3.45
CA ALA A 86 -18.27 -31.70 -4.23
C ALA A 86 -17.54 -32.78 -3.39
N LEU A 87 -16.58 -32.37 -2.55
CA LEU A 87 -15.87 -33.30 -1.64
C LEU A 87 -16.80 -33.87 -0.55
N GLU A 88 -17.68 -33.04 0.01
CA GLU A 88 -18.68 -33.46 1.01
C GLU A 88 -19.77 -34.35 0.40
N GLY A 89 -20.11 -34.14 -0.88
CA GLY A 89 -21.01 -34.97 -1.68
C GLY A 89 -20.41 -36.32 -2.12
N GLY A 90 -19.18 -36.63 -1.72
CA GLY A 90 -18.53 -37.91 -1.98
C GLY A 90 -17.76 -37.99 -3.31
N ALA A 91 -17.57 -36.88 -4.03
CA ALA A 91 -16.74 -36.87 -5.22
C ALA A 91 -15.24 -36.83 -4.85
N THR A 92 -14.44 -37.72 -5.44
CA THR A 92 -12.98 -37.68 -5.27
C THR A 92 -12.37 -36.71 -6.28
N LEU A 93 -11.90 -35.54 -5.82
CA LEU A 93 -11.20 -34.57 -6.66
C LEU A 93 -9.68 -34.80 -6.56
N PRO A 94 -8.96 -34.98 -7.68
CA PRO A 94 -7.50 -35.23 -7.65
C PRO A 94 -6.70 -34.01 -7.15
N PHE A 95 -7.29 -32.82 -7.14
CA PHE A 95 -6.64 -31.56 -6.78
C PHE A 95 -7.03 -31.01 -5.40
N ALA A 96 -7.97 -31.63 -4.68
CA ALA A 96 -8.46 -31.12 -3.39
C ALA A 96 -8.81 -32.27 -2.43
N ARG A 97 -8.49 -32.10 -1.15
CA ARG A 97 -8.84 -33.02 -0.06
C ARG A 97 -9.16 -32.25 1.21
N LEU A 98 -10.09 -32.76 2.01
CA LEU A 98 -10.35 -32.22 3.35
C LEU A 98 -9.25 -32.71 4.31
N VAL A 99 -8.70 -31.80 5.11
CA VAL A 99 -7.66 -32.09 6.12
C VAL A 99 -8.24 -31.83 7.51
N GLU A 100 -7.81 -32.60 8.50
CA GLU A 100 -8.24 -32.45 9.89
C GLU A 100 -7.87 -31.08 10.47
N LYS A 101 -8.74 -30.56 11.35
CA LYS A 101 -8.50 -29.29 12.04
C LYS A 101 -7.42 -29.49 13.11
N GLN A 102 -6.38 -28.67 13.07
CA GLN A 102 -5.35 -28.65 14.11
C GLN A 102 -5.72 -27.68 15.24
N PRO A 103 -5.57 -28.07 16.52
CA PRO A 103 -5.82 -27.18 17.64
C PRO A 103 -4.79 -26.04 17.68
N THR A 104 -5.25 -24.82 17.94
CA THR A 104 -4.37 -23.65 18.12
C THR A 104 -4.52 -23.12 19.54
N LEU A 105 -3.40 -22.90 20.24
CA LEU A 105 -3.39 -22.32 21.58
C LEU A 105 -3.49 -20.80 21.47
N ARG A 106 -4.59 -20.23 21.97
CA ARG A 106 -4.75 -18.79 22.12
C ARG A 106 -4.45 -18.42 23.57
N ILE A 107 -3.37 -17.67 23.79
CA ILE A 107 -3.05 -17.07 25.08
C ILE A 107 -3.55 -15.63 25.03
N SER A 108 -4.51 -15.29 25.89
CA SER A 108 -5.05 -13.94 26.10
C SER A 108 -4.26 -13.21 27.17
#